data_AF-A0A2X3DDV0-F1
#
_entry.id   AF-A0A2X3DDV0-F1
#
_cell.length_a   1.000
_cell.length_b   1.000
_cell.length_c   1.000
_cell.angle_alpha   90.00
_cell.angle_beta   90.00
_cell.angle_gamma   90.00
#
_symmetry.space_group_name_H-M   'P 1'
#
loop_
_entity.id
_entity.type
_entity.pdbx_description
1 polymer ?
#
loop_
_entity_poly.entity_id
_entity_poly.type
_entity_poly.pdbx_seq_one_letter_code
_entity_poly.pdbx_strand_id
1 'polypeptide(L)' 'MSAFTPASEVLLRHSNDFESARVLFAGDLQDDLPARLDTAASRAHTTVPPLEVLNRQNG' A
#
# COMPACT_ATOMS: atom_id res chain seq x y z
N MET A 1 7.10 10.68 15.21
CA MET A 1 7.74 9.86 14.16
C MET A 1 6.65 9.42 13.20
N SER A 2 6.88 9.55 11.89
CA SER A 2 5.89 9.09 10.90
C SER A 2 5.79 7.57 10.92
N ALA A 3 4.58 7.05 10.74
CA ALA A 3 4.31 5.62 10.71
C ALA A 3 4.61 4.98 9.33
N PHE A 4 4.95 5.80 8.33
CA PHE A 4 5.18 5.38 6.94
C PHE A 4 6.61 5.69 6.50
N THR A 5 7.10 4.91 5.55
CA THR A 5 8.37 5.18 4.87
C THR A 5 8.31 6.50 4.09
N PRO A 6 9.45 7.16 3.82
CA PRO A 6 9.47 8.36 3.00
C PRO A 6 8.84 8.18 1.62
N ALA A 7 8.98 6.99 1.01
CA ALA A 7 8.34 6.68 -0.28
C ALA A 7 6.81 6.66 -0.18
N SER A 8 6.29 6.03 0.87
CA SER A 8 4.85 6.02 1.15
C SER A 8 4.28 7.41 1.46
N GLU A 9 5.05 8.29 2.10
CA GLU A 9 4.64 9.69 2.30
C GLU A 9 4.49 10.47 0.98
N VAL A 10 5.30 10.17 -0.04
CA VAL A 10 5.14 10.79 -1.36
C VAL A 10 3.81 10.36 -1.99
N LEU A 11 3.46 9.08 -1.89
CA LEU A 11 2.18 8.57 -2.39
C LEU A 11 0.99 9.20 -1.64
N LEU A 12 1.08 9.33 -0.31
CA LEU A 12 0.02 9.94 0.51
C LEU A 12 -0.27 11.40 0.15
N ARG A 13 0.72 12.15 -0.32
CA ARG A 13 0.50 13.54 -0.80
C ARG A 13 -0.38 13.61 -2.06
N HIS A 14 -0.55 12.47 -2.75
CA HIS A 14 -1.34 12.32 -3.95
C HIS A 14 -2.51 11.34 -3.74
N SER A 15 -2.93 11.12 -2.48
CA SER A 15 -3.94 10.11 -2.12
C SER A 15 -5.22 10.22 -2.96
N ASN A 16 -5.67 11.45 -3.24
CA ASN A 16 -6.90 11.71 -3.98
C ASN A 16 -6.87 11.13 -5.41
N ASP A 17 -5.69 11.02 -6.01
CA ASP A 17 -5.54 10.46 -7.37
C ASP A 17 -5.80 8.94 -7.38
N PHE A 18 -5.74 8.29 -6.22
CA PHE A 18 -5.87 6.84 -6.08
C PHE A 18 -7.27 6.38 -5.63
N GLU A 19 -8.13 7.26 -5.12
CA GLU A 19 -9.44 6.88 -4.56
C GLU A 19 -10.31 6.06 -5.53
N SER A 20 -10.29 6.42 -6.81
CA SER A 20 -11.02 5.71 -7.88
C SER A 20 -10.16 4.71 -8.66
N ALA A 21 -8.88 4.60 -8.31
CA ALA A 21 -7.92 3.75 -9.02
C ALA A 21 -7.96 2.31 -8.52
N ARG A 22 -7.59 1.38 -9.42
CA ARG A 22 -7.29 -0.01 -9.07
C ARG A 22 -5.78 -0.17 -9.01
N VAL A 23 -5.23 -0.31 -7.81
CA VAL A 23 -3.79 -0.20 -7.55
C VAL A 23 -3.19 -1.56 -7.24
N LEU A 24 -2.03 -1.86 -7.84
CA LEU A 24 -1.19 -3.00 -7.50
C LEU A 24 0.11 -2.48 -6.87
N PHE A 25 0.28 -2.74 -5.58
CA PHE A 25 1.53 -2.48 -4.87
C PHE A 25 2.49 -3.65 -5.05
N ALA A 26 3.72 -3.37 -5.46
CA ALA A 26 4.75 -4.38 -5.65
C ALA A 26 6.15 -3.81 -5.37
N GLY A 27 7.12 -4.71 -5.23
CA GLY A 27 8.51 -4.35 -4.89
C GLY A 27 8.76 -4.47 -3.39
N ASP A 28 9.56 -3.56 -2.85
CA ASP A 28 9.94 -3.55 -1.43
C ASP A 28 8.86 -2.88 -0.57
N LEU A 29 7.93 -3.68 -0.07
CA LEU A 29 6.80 -3.24 0.75
C LEU A 29 7.21 -3.18 2.24
N GLN A 30 7.88 -2.10 2.62
CA GLN A 30 8.46 -1.91 3.96
C GLN A 30 7.47 -1.39 5.02
N ASP A 31 6.27 -1.00 4.60
CA ASP A 31 5.22 -0.52 5.50
C ASP A 31 3.82 -0.93 5.04
N ASP A 32 2.83 -0.54 5.84
CA ASP A 32 1.46 -1.00 5.73
C ASP A 32 0.61 -0.13 4.78
N LEU A 33 1.21 0.81 4.03
CA LEU A 33 0.48 1.70 3.12
C LEU A 33 -0.46 0.93 2.18
N PRO A 34 -0.07 -0.20 1.56
CA PRO A 34 -0.97 -0.92 0.64
C PRO A 34 -2.28 -1.36 1.29
N ALA A 35 -2.31 -1.56 2.62
CA ALA A 35 -3.52 -1.91 3.39
C ALA A 35 -4.35 -0.72 3.85
N ARG A 36 -3.80 0.48 3.76
CA ARG A 36 -4.38 1.68 4.37
C ARG A 36 -4.73 2.76 3.37
N LEU A 37 -4.20 2.70 2.14
CA LEU A 37 -4.52 3.67 1.11
C LEU A 37 -5.93 3.41 0.55
N ASP A 38 -6.76 4.45 0.56
CA ASP A 38 -8.10 4.42 -0.02
C ASP A 38 -8.00 4.31 -1.54
N THR A 39 -8.57 3.24 -2.09
CA THR A 39 -8.57 2.94 -3.53
C THR A 39 -9.84 2.18 -3.89
N ALA A 40 -10.22 2.18 -5.16
CA ALA A 40 -11.36 1.40 -5.64
C ALA A 40 -11.09 -0.12 -5.54
N ALA A 41 -9.82 -0.52 -5.69
CA ALA A 41 -9.34 -1.86 -5.33
C ALA A 41 -7.82 -1.81 -5.11
N SER A 42 -7.34 -2.46 -4.05
CA SER A 42 -5.90 -2.60 -3.76
C SER A 42 -5.50 -4.08 -3.76
N ARG A 43 -4.31 -4.37 -4.28
CA ARG A 43 -3.63 -5.67 -4.15
C ARG A 43 -2.16 -5.45 -3.87
N ALA A 44 -1.55 -6.39 -3.15
CA ALA A 44 -0.12 -6.38 -2.88
C ALA A 44 0.54 -7.65 -3.40
N HIS A 45 1.57 -7.51 -4.23
CA HIS A 45 2.41 -8.60 -4.71
C HIS A 45 3.84 -8.40 -4.21
N THR A 46 4.31 -9.35 -3.39
CA THR A 46 5.68 -9.33 -2.86
C THR A 46 6.33 -10.70 -3.04
N THR A 47 7.62 -10.70 -3.31
CA THR A 47 8.45 -11.91 -3.40
C THR A 47 9.03 -12.32 -2.05
N VAL A 48 8.96 -11.45 -1.05
CA VAL A 48 9.35 -11.73 0.34
C VAL A 48 8.09 -11.87 1.20
N PRO A 49 8.15 -12.56 2.36
CA PRO A 49 6.99 -12.71 3.23
C PRO A 49 6.33 -11.35 3.51
N PRO A 50 5.03 -11.19 3.19
CA PRO A 50 4.35 -9.92 3.40
C PRO A 50 4.21 -9.60 4.89
N LEU A 51 4.15 -8.31 5.21
CA LEU A 51 3.72 -7.84 6.53
C LEU A 51 2.33 -8.42 6.84
N GLU A 52 2.10 -8.83 8.08
CA GLU A 52 0.88 -9.54 8.50
C GLU A 52 -0.41 -8.78 8.12
N VAL A 53 -0.34 -7.44 8.18
CA VAL A 53 -1.43 -6.54 7.79
C VAL A 53 -1.87 -6.67 6.33
N LEU A 54 -0.98 -7.11 5.43
CA LEU A 54 -1.24 -7.25 4.00
C LEU A 54 -1.96 -8.57 3.67
N ASN A 55 -1.88 -9.58 4.55
CA ASN A 55 -2.55 -10.87 4.33
C ASN A 55 -4.07 -10.73 4.22
N ARG A 56 -4.66 -9.70 4.83
CA ARG A 56 -6.11 -9.45 4.76
C ARG A 56 -6.62 -8.97 3.40
N GLN A 57 -5.74 -8.56 2.49
CA GLN A 57 -6.12 -8.05 1.16
C GLN A 57 -6.07 -9.11 0.04
N ASN A 58 -5.40 -10.23 0.30
CA ASN A 58 -5.20 -11.29 -0.69
C ASN A 58 -6.19 -12.47 -0.54
N GLY A 59 -7.20 -12.31 0.33
CA GLY A 59 -8.29 -13.28 0.56
C GLY A 59 -9.49 -13.05 -0.33
#